data_AF-A0A562I4I1-F1
#
_entry.id   AF-A0A562I4I1-F1
#
_cell.length_a   1.000
_cell.length_b   1.000
_cell.length_c   1.000
_cell.angle_alpha   90.00
_cell.angle_beta   90.00
_cell.angle_gamma   90.00
#
_symmetry.space_group_name_H-M   'P 1'
#
loop_
_entity.id
_entity.type
_entity.pdbx_description
1 polymer ?
#
loop_
_entity_poly.entity_id
_entity_poly.type
_entity_poly.pdbx_seq_one_letter_code
_entity_poly.pdbx_strand_id
1 'polypeptide(L)' 'MATPLDFQRMLRGAALRVTRPRVAVLNACRSCGLVADVDCAVGETPCLTASDDNGFSIDEAEVVYWGRCPDCS' A
#
# COMPACT_ATOMS: atom_id res chain seq x y z
N MET A 1 -6.23 25.84 16.80
CA MET A 1 -6.87 24.58 16.39
C MET A 1 -7.06 24.67 14.89
N ALA A 2 -6.42 23.78 14.11
CA ALA A 2 -6.47 23.85 12.65
C ALA A 2 -7.86 23.45 12.14
N THR A 3 -8.37 24.17 11.14
CA THR A 3 -9.68 23.91 10.55
C THR A 3 -9.57 22.90 9.41
N PRO A 4 -10.65 22.20 9.04
CA PRO A 4 -10.66 21.29 7.88
C PRO A 4 -10.18 21.95 6.57
N LEU A 5 -10.43 23.25 6.40
CA LEU A 5 -10.02 24.04 5.22
C LEU A 5 -8.49 24.29 5.17
N ASP A 6 -7.83 24.39 6.33
CA ASP A 6 -6.37 24.55 6.41
C ASP A 6 -5.67 23.28 5.89
N PHE A 7 -6.17 22.10 6.29
CA PHE A 7 -5.65 20.82 5.82
C PHE A 7 -5.86 20.62 4.32
N GLN A 8 -7.03 21.02 3.79
CA GLN A 8 -7.30 20.95 2.34
C GLN A 8 -6.34 21.81 1.52
N ARG A 9 -5.99 23.01 2.00
CA ARG A 9 -4.99 23.87 1.34
C ARG A 9 -3.60 23.25 1.34
N MET A 10 -3.19 22.66 2.47
CA MET A 10 -1.90 21.96 2.56
C MET A 10 -1.83 20.77 1.59
N LEU A 11 -2.87 19.92 1.56
CA LEU A 11 -2.92 18.75 0.68
C LEU A 11 -2.89 19.14 -0.81
N ARG A 12 -3.61 20.20 -1.21
CA ARG A 12 -3.59 20.70 -2.60
C ARG A 12 -2.23 21.32 -2.99
N GLY A 13 -1.55 21.96 -2.04
CA GLY A 13 -0.23 22.57 -2.25
C GLY A 13 0.93 21.56 -2.31
N ALA A 14 0.73 20.34 -1.79
CA ALA A 14 1.76 19.32 -1.71
C ALA A 14 2.13 18.68 -3.06
N ALA A 15 1.45 19.02 -4.17
CA ALA A 15 1.67 18.44 -5.50
C ALA A 15 1.74 16.90 -5.50
N LEU A 16 1.07 16.26 -4.52
CA LEU A 16 1.02 14.81 -4.37
C LEU A 16 0.18 14.25 -5.52
N ARG A 17 0.87 13.87 -6.59
CA ARG A 17 0.29 13.16 -7.71
C ARG A 17 0.03 11.71 -7.28
N VAL A 18 -1.20 11.41 -6.89
CA VAL A 18 -1.72 10.02 -6.84
C VAL A 18 -1.92 9.56 -8.29
N THR A 19 -0.82 9.49 -9.05
CA THR A 19 -0.84 9.21 -10.50
C THR A 19 -0.69 7.75 -10.85
N ARG A 20 -0.65 6.87 -9.85
CA ARG A 20 -0.64 5.42 -10.04
C ARG A 20 -1.53 4.76 -8.99
N PRO A 21 -2.19 3.64 -9.32
CA PRO A 21 -2.74 2.75 -8.30
C PRO A 21 -1.61 2.43 -7.33
N ARG A 22 -1.71 2.90 -6.08
CA ARG A 22 -0.77 2.48 -5.05
C ARG A 22 -1.27 1.13 -4.58
N VAL A 23 -0.55 0.09 -4.97
CA VAL A 23 -0.78 -1.24 -4.40
C VAL A 23 -0.32 -1.20 -2.95
N ALA A 24 -1.19 -1.66 -2.04
CA ALA A 24 -0.81 -1.89 -0.66
C ALA A 24 0.14 -3.10 -0.56
N VAL A 25 1.28 -2.91 0.10
CA VAL A 25 2.20 -4.00 0.46
C VAL A 25 2.22 -4.11 1.98
N LEU A 26 1.81 -5.27 2.47
CA LEU A 26 1.66 -5.53 3.90
C LEU A 26 2.71 -6.54 4.37
N ASN A 27 3.37 -6.23 5.49
CA ASN A 27 4.19 -7.18 6.24
C ASN A 27 3.40 -7.67 7.46
N ALA A 28 3.08 -8.97 7.50
CA ALA A 28 2.31 -9.60 8.56
C ALA A 28 3.17 -10.54 9.42
N CYS A 29 3.18 -10.34 10.74
CA CYS A 29 3.89 -11.20 11.68
C CYS A 29 3.06 -12.42 12.07
N ARG A 30 3.62 -13.63 11.90
CA ARG A 30 2.98 -14.88 12.32
C ARG A 30 2.89 -15.09 13.83
N SER A 31 3.72 -14.38 14.62
CA SER A 31 3.81 -14.58 16.07
C SER A 31 2.82 -13.70 16.82
N CYS A 32 2.85 -12.40 16.56
CA CYS A 32 2.04 -11.41 17.29
C CYS A 32 0.92 -10.78 16.46
N GLY A 33 0.85 -11.06 15.15
CA GLY A 33 -0.17 -10.49 14.28
C GLY A 33 0.06 -9.03 13.88
N LEU A 34 1.22 -8.44 14.17
CA LEU A 34 1.58 -7.09 13.71
C LEU A 34 1.47 -7.04 12.17
N VAL A 35 0.74 -6.04 11.66
CA VAL A 35 0.65 -5.72 10.24
C VAL A 35 1.18 -4.31 10.02
N ALA A 36 2.13 -4.17 9.10
CA ALA A 36 2.68 -2.88 8.70
C ALA A 36 2.51 -2.67 7.20
N ASP A 37 1.90 -1.55 6.83
CA ASP A 37 1.90 -1.02 5.46
C ASP A 37 3.31 -0.45 5.18
N VAL A 38 3.91 -0.90 4.08
CA VAL A 38 5.22 -0.44 3.63
C VAL A 38 5.12 0.11 2.22
N ASP A 39 5.92 1.13 1.92
CA ASP A 39 5.95 1.73 0.60
C ASP A 39 6.18 0.66 -0.48
N CYS A 40 5.42 0.79 -1.56
CA CYS A 40 5.36 -0.15 -2.66
C CYS A 40 6.76 -0.48 -3.21
N ALA A 41 6.96 -1.74 -3.62
CA ALA A 41 8.19 -2.15 -4.30
C ALA A 41 8.42 -1.26 -5.54
N VAL A 42 9.53 -0.53 -5.55
CA VAL A 42 9.96 0.28 -6.70
C VAL A 42 10.47 -0.65 -7.81
N GLY A 43 9.78 -0.69 -8.94
CA GLY A 43 10.21 -1.46 -10.13
C GLY A 43 9.07 -2.08 -10.92
N GLU A 44 9.42 -2.98 -11.85
CA GLU A 44 8.45 -3.90 -12.46
C GLU A 44 8.05 -4.92 -11.38
N THR A 45 6.78 -4.89 -11.02
CA THR A 45 6.19 -5.80 -10.04
C THR A 45 5.31 -6.82 -10.77
N PRO A 46 5.90 -7.91 -11.32
CA PRO A 46 5.16 -8.87 -12.13
C PRO A 46 4.06 -9.61 -11.37
N CYS A 47 4.06 -9.57 -10.03
CA CYS A 47 2.98 -10.08 -9.20
C CYS A 47 1.81 -9.09 -9.00
N LEU A 48 1.98 -7.81 -9.36
CA LEU A 48 0.95 -6.77 -9.25
C LEU A 48 0.19 -6.54 -10.55
N THR A 49 0.72 -7.04 -11.66
CA THR A 49 -0.03 -7.20 -12.90
C THR A 49 -0.48 -8.64 -12.96
N ALA A 50 -1.78 -8.88 -12.93
CA ALA A 50 -2.29 -10.23 -13.16
C ALA A 50 -1.84 -10.70 -14.56
N SER A 51 -1.08 -11.79 -14.63
CA SER A 51 -0.67 -12.39 -15.91
C SER A 51 -1.88 -12.90 -16.70
N ASP A 52 -2.96 -13.24 -16.01
CA ASP A 52 -4.26 -13.64 -16.55
C ASP A 52 -5.33 -13.25 -15.51
N ASP A 53 -6.32 -12.46 -15.92
CA ASP A 53 -7.41 -11.98 -15.06
C ASP A 53 -8.60 -12.95 -15.02
N ASN A 54 -8.58 -14.06 -15.78
CA ASN A 54 -9.67 -15.04 -15.91
C ASN A 54 -11.05 -14.41 -16.16
N GLY A 55 -11.09 -13.25 -16.83
CA GLY A 55 -12.33 -12.51 -17.09
C GLY A 55 -12.91 -11.75 -15.90
N PHE A 56 -12.16 -11.60 -14.80
CA PHE A 56 -12.54 -10.73 -13.69
C PHE A 56 -12.20 -9.27 -14.00
N SER A 57 -13.11 -8.35 -13.65
CA SER A 57 -12.78 -6.93 -13.54
C SER A 57 -12.07 -6.72 -12.21
N ILE A 58 -10.77 -6.45 -12.23
CA ILE A 58 -9.95 -6.25 -11.03
C ILE A 58 -9.92 -4.76 -10.68
N ASP A 59 -10.49 -4.41 -9.52
CA ASP A 59 -10.48 -3.03 -9.02
C ASP A 59 -9.19 -2.69 -8.23
N GLU A 60 -8.62 -3.67 -7.50
CA GLU A 60 -7.47 -3.48 -6.62
C GLU A 60 -6.64 -4.78 -6.45
N ALA A 61 -5.35 -4.64 -6.16
CA ALA A 61 -4.44 -5.74 -5.84
C ALA A 61 -3.61 -5.38 -4.60
N GLU A 62 -3.46 -6.33 -3.67
CA GLU A 62 -2.63 -6.19 -2.47
C GLU A 62 -1.68 -7.39 -2.34
N VAL A 63 -0.49 -7.16 -1.78
CA VAL A 63 0.49 -8.22 -1.49
C VAL A 63 0.76 -8.29 0.00
N VAL A 64 0.69 -9.49 0.58
CA VAL A 64 0.99 -9.73 1.99
C VAL A 64 2.21 -10.65 2.14
N TYR A 65 3.29 -10.13 2.69
CA TYR A 65 4.46 -10.93 3.10
C TYR A 65 4.29 -11.42 4.54
N TRP A 66 4.42 -12.72 4.76
CA TRP A 66 4.29 -13.34 6.08
C TRP A 66 5.66 -13.67 6.67
N GLY A 67 5.95 -13.17 7.88
CA GLY A 67 7.24 -13.34 8.54
C GLY A 67 7.19 -13.17 10.07
N ARG A 68 8.31 -12.72 10.65
CA ARG A 68 8.41 -12.30 12.06
C ARG A 68 8.86 -10.84 12.12
N CYS A 69 8.26 -10.04 12.98
CA CYS A 69 8.72 -8.67 13.22
C CYS A 69 9.99 -8.66 14.11
N PRO A 70 10.71 -7.53 14.19
CA PRO A 70 11.92 -7.42 15.03
C PRO A 70 11.68 -7.73 16.52
N ASP A 71 10.47 -7.47 17.04
CA ASP A 71 10.13 -7.78 18.43
C ASP A 71 9.87 -9.28 18.68
N CYS A 72 9.73 -10.07 17.60
CA CYS A 72 9.40 -11.50 17.64
C CYS A 72 10.49 -12.40 17.01
N SER A 73 11.64 -11.83 16.62
CA SER A 73 12.75 -12.58 16.00
C SER A 73 13.53 -13.40 17.00
#